data_AF-A0A924U3E2-F1
#
_entry.id   AF-A0A924U3E2-F1
#
_cell.length_a   1.000
_cell.length_b   1.000
_cell.length_c   1.000
_cell.angle_alpha   90.00
_cell.angle_beta   90.00
_cell.angle_gamma   90.00
#
_symmetry.space_group_name_H-M   'P 1'
#
loop_
_entity.id
_entity.type
_entity.pdbx_description
1 polymer ?
#
loop_
_entity_poly.entity_id
_entity_poly.type
_entity_poly.pdbx_seq_one_letter_code
_entity_poly.pdbx_strand_id
1 'polypeptide(L)'
;MLRRGLWPVCAGLTLFGMAASTSILLVINAFLHRSPHDFWISMIASAGIPALIAPPVTWLAMRLLIEAKKARRTAESMAVTDALTGAFNRRHFFIAGEHRFAHARRLHEPASLLLLDVDDFKAGNDLHGHALGDRVLIAVAQRCTQPAPRSVWRLPHFHRPVHSASACRL
;
A
#
# COMPACT_ATOMS: atom_id res chain seq x y z
N MET A 1 -11.34 4.43 -3.21
CA MET A 1 -11.89 3.35 -4.06
C MET A 1 -11.81 1.93 -3.45
N LEU A 2 -11.04 1.66 -2.38
CA LEU A 2 -10.97 0.32 -1.73
C LEU A 2 -12.24 -0.15 -0.98
N ARG A 3 -13.29 0.68 -0.90
CA ARG A 3 -14.42 0.47 0.02
C ARG A 3 -15.47 -0.54 -0.46
N ARG A 4 -15.48 -0.87 -1.77
CA ARG A 4 -16.55 -1.70 -2.38
C ARG A 4 -16.15 -3.15 -2.68
N GLY A 5 -14.87 -3.47 -2.86
CA GLY A 5 -14.46 -4.80 -3.34
C GLY A 5 -14.29 -5.88 -2.26
N LEU A 6 -13.90 -5.50 -1.03
CA LEU A 6 -13.53 -6.47 0.01
C LEU A 6 -14.72 -6.95 0.86
N TRP A 7 -15.74 -6.11 1.03
CA TRP A 7 -16.96 -6.46 1.76
C TRP A 7 -17.68 -7.71 1.22
N PRO A 8 -17.95 -7.84 -0.10
CA PRO A 8 -18.61 -9.04 -0.62
C PRO A 8 -17.76 -10.30 -0.47
N VAL A 9 -16.42 -10.17 -0.51
CA VAL A 9 -15.50 -11.29 -0.29
C VAL A 9 -15.54 -11.75 1.17
N CYS A 10 -15.44 -10.83 2.14
CA CYS A 10 -15.54 -11.18 3.56
C CYS A 10 -16.91 -11.74 3.93
N ALA A 11 -17.99 -11.15 3.40
CA ALA A 11 -19.35 -11.66 3.60
C ALA A 11 -19.50 -13.08 3.00
N GLY A 12 -18.98 -13.31 1.79
CA GLY A 12 -18.99 -14.61 1.13
C GLY A 12 -18.21 -15.69 1.90
N LEU A 13 -17.00 -15.37 2.38
CA LEU A 13 -16.20 -16.28 3.22
C LEU A 13 -16.91 -16.62 4.53
N THR A 14 -17.57 -15.64 5.15
CA THR A 14 -18.31 -15.85 6.40
C THR A 14 -19.53 -16.75 6.17
N LEU A 15 -20.30 -16.49 5.10
CA LEU A 15 -21.46 -17.32 4.71
C LEU A 15 -21.06 -18.74 4.35
N PHE A 16 -19.95 -18.91 3.61
CA PHE A 16 -19.42 -20.23 3.27
C PHE A 16 -18.99 -20.99 4.53
N GLY A 17 -18.30 -20.33 5.46
CA GLY A 17 -17.91 -20.92 6.74
C GLY A 17 -19.11 -21.35 7.59
N MET A 18 -20.17 -20.53 7.62
CA MET A 18 -21.43 -20.89 8.29
C MET A 18 -22.07 -22.12 7.65
N ALA A 19 -22.20 -22.15 6.32
CA ALA A 19 -22.82 -23.25 5.59
C ALA A 19 -22.05 -24.57 5.72
N ALA A 20 -20.72 -24.53 5.70
CA ALA A 20 -19.88 -25.70 5.90
C ALA A 20 -20.01 -26.25 7.32
N SER A 21 -19.99 -25.36 8.33
CA SER A 21 -20.15 -25.73 9.74
C SER A 21 -21.50 -26.38 10.03
N THR A 22 -22.60 -25.79 9.55
CA THR A 22 -23.95 -26.34 9.73
C THR A 22 -24.12 -27.68 9.01
N SER A 23 -23.55 -27.83 7.81
CA SER A 23 -23.59 -29.10 7.06
C SER A 23 -22.89 -30.23 7.81
N ILE A 24 -21.71 -29.95 8.38
CA ILE A 24 -20.95 -30.94 9.17
C ILE A 24 -21.71 -31.34 10.43
N LEU A 25 -22.27 -30.37 11.16
CA LEU A 25 -23.06 -30.65 12.37
C LEU A 25 -24.34 -31.43 12.06
N LEU A 26 -25.00 -31.17 10.94
CA LEU A 26 -26.20 -31.90 10.53
C LEU A 26 -25.89 -33.39 10.24
N VAL A 27 -24.76 -33.66 9.58
CA VAL A 27 -24.29 -35.03 9.33
C VAL A 27 -23.95 -35.74 10.65
N ILE A 28 -23.21 -35.09 11.54
CA ILE A 28 -22.86 -35.65 12.86
C ILE A 28 -24.11 -35.96 13.69
N ASN A 29 -25.08 -35.05 13.68
CA ASN A 29 -26.32 -35.18 14.45
C ASN A 29 -27.22 -36.30 13.92
N ALA A 30 -27.32 -36.44 12.60
CA ALA A 30 -28.06 -37.53 11.95
C ALA A 30 -27.52 -38.93 12.28
N PHE A 31 -26.22 -39.03 12.59
CA PHE A 31 -25.57 -40.30 12.96
C PHE A 31 -25.59 -40.57 14.48
N LEU A 32 -25.57 -39.55 15.34
CA LEU A 32 -25.35 -39.70 16.79
C LEU A 32 -26.59 -39.51 17.67
N HIS A 33 -27.64 -38.83 17.22
CA HIS A 33 -28.81 -38.54 18.07
C HIS A 33 -30.07 -39.29 17.63
N ARG A 34 -30.63 -40.04 18.59
CA ARG A 34 -31.85 -40.87 18.43
C ARG A 34 -33.15 -40.12 18.77
N SER A 35 -33.07 -38.90 19.32
CA SER A 35 -34.23 -38.16 19.85
C SER A 35 -34.48 -36.84 19.10
N PRO A 36 -35.74 -36.51 18.73
CA PRO A 36 -36.08 -35.32 17.94
C PRO A 36 -35.78 -33.97 18.63
N HIS A 37 -35.70 -33.93 19.97
CA HIS A 37 -35.50 -32.69 20.73
C HIS A 37 -34.05 -32.17 20.67
N ASP A 38 -33.06 -33.07 20.63
CA ASP A 38 -31.64 -32.72 20.57
C ASP A 38 -31.24 -32.18 19.18
N PHE A 39 -32.04 -32.51 18.17
CA PHE A 39 -31.84 -32.08 16.79
C PHE A 39 -32.00 -30.55 16.63
N TRP A 40 -33.11 -30.00 17.11
CA TRP A 40 -33.42 -28.57 16.94
C TRP A 40 -32.48 -27.66 17.75
N ILE A 41 -32.07 -28.09 18.95
CA ILE A 41 -31.12 -27.36 19.79
C ILE A 41 -29.76 -27.23 19.08
N SER A 42 -29.26 -28.33 18.52
CA SER A 42 -28.00 -28.37 17.77
C SER A 42 -28.05 -27.50 16.50
N MET A 43 -29.21 -27.42 15.84
CA MET A 43 -29.40 -26.60 14.65
C MET A 43 -29.38 -25.08 14.96
N ILE A 44 -30.05 -24.67 16.04
CA ILE A 44 -30.07 -23.26 16.46
C ILE A 44 -28.69 -22.82 16.97
N ALA A 45 -28.00 -23.65 17.75
CA ALA A 45 -26.68 -23.32 18.28
C ALA A 45 -25.60 -23.24 17.17
N SER A 46 -25.68 -24.11 16.16
CA SER A 46 -24.69 -24.17 15.07
C SER A 46 -24.84 -23.07 14.02
N ALA A 47 -26.08 -22.64 13.73
CA ALA A 47 -26.35 -21.65 12.70
C ALA A 47 -26.63 -20.25 13.26
N GLY A 48 -27.40 -20.17 14.35
CA GLY A 48 -27.88 -18.90 14.90
C GLY A 48 -26.78 -18.10 15.62
N ILE A 49 -25.94 -18.79 16.41
CA ILE A 49 -24.87 -18.12 17.17
C ILE A 49 -23.85 -17.49 16.23
N PRO A 50 -23.32 -18.18 15.20
CA PRO A 50 -22.42 -17.54 14.24
C PRO A 50 -23.09 -16.42 13.45
N ALA A 51 -24.35 -16.59 13.02
CA ALA A 51 -25.10 -15.58 12.27
C ALA A 51 -25.21 -14.24 13.03
N LEU A 52 -25.31 -14.30 14.36
CA LEU A 52 -25.37 -13.12 15.22
C LEU A 52 -23.98 -12.50 15.48
N ILE A 53 -22.95 -13.34 15.69
CA ILE A 53 -21.63 -12.89 16.15
C ILE A 53 -20.69 -12.52 14.99
N ALA A 54 -20.71 -13.27 13.89
CA ALA A 54 -19.72 -13.11 12.84
C ALA A 54 -19.82 -11.76 12.11
N PRO A 55 -21.01 -11.20 11.81
CA PRO A 55 -21.09 -9.87 11.19
C PRO A 55 -20.48 -8.73 12.02
N PRO A 56 -20.81 -8.54 13.32
CA PRO A 56 -20.19 -7.47 14.12
C PRO A 56 -18.70 -7.72 14.37
N VAL A 57 -18.27 -8.97 14.55
CA VAL A 57 -16.84 -9.31 14.68
C VAL A 57 -16.08 -8.98 13.40
N THR A 58 -16.60 -9.38 12.25
CA THR A 58 -15.99 -9.10 10.94
C THR A 58 -15.94 -7.59 10.67
N TRP A 59 -17.01 -6.86 11.01
CA TRP A 59 -17.04 -5.41 10.90
C TRP A 59 -15.97 -4.74 11.79
N LEU A 60 -15.87 -5.14 13.06
CA LEU A 60 -14.87 -4.63 13.99
C LEU A 60 -13.45 -4.94 13.51
N ALA A 61 -13.19 -6.18 13.11
CA ALA A 61 -11.90 -6.59 12.56
C ALA A 61 -11.53 -5.75 11.33
N MET A 62 -12.46 -5.57 10.39
CA MET A 62 -12.23 -4.72 9.21
C MET A 62 -11.94 -3.27 9.58
N ARG A 63 -12.62 -2.71 10.58
CA ARG A 63 -12.34 -1.34 11.06
C ARG A 63 -10.93 -1.24 11.64
N LEU A 64 -10.55 -2.17 12.51
CA LEU A 64 -9.23 -2.20 13.12
C LEU A 64 -8.13 -2.34 12.05
N LEU A 65 -8.33 -3.21 11.06
CA LEU A 65 -7.38 -3.38 9.94
C LEU A 65 -7.24 -2.11 9.10
N ILE A 66 -8.34 -1.41 8.83
CA ILE A 66 -8.30 -0.15 8.08
C ILE A 66 -7.58 0.93 8.88
N GLU A 67 -7.87 1.08 10.17
CA GLU A 67 -7.21 2.08 11.03
C GLU A 67 -5.72 1.77 11.20
N ALA A 68 -5.34 0.51 11.42
CA ALA A 68 -3.94 0.09 11.46
C ALA A 68 -3.21 0.41 10.14
N LYS A 69 -3.86 0.17 8.99
CA LYS A 69 -3.30 0.49 7.67
C LYS A 69 -3.16 2.00 7.45
N LYS A 70 -4.09 2.81 7.95
CA LYS A 70 -3.98 4.28 7.90
C LYS A 70 -2.85 4.77 8.79
N ALA A 71 -2.79 4.33 10.06
CA ALA A 71 -1.75 4.71 10.99
C ALA A 71 -0.36 4.39 10.44
N ARG A 72 -0.19 3.19 9.86
CA ARG A 72 1.03 2.79 9.17
C ARG A 72 1.38 3.74 8.01
N ARG A 73 0.43 4.05 7.12
CA ARG A 73 0.67 4.99 6.01
C ARG A 73 1.03 6.39 6.49
N THR A 74 0.39 6.86 7.55
CA THR A 74 0.70 8.16 8.15
C THR A 74 2.12 8.15 8.69
N ALA A 75 2.51 7.10 9.42
CA ALA A 75 3.88 6.92 9.91
C ALA A 75 4.90 6.87 8.76
N GLU A 76 4.64 6.09 7.71
CA GLU A 76 5.47 6.05 6.48
C GLU A 76 5.58 7.42 5.81
N SER A 77 4.49 8.22 5.81
CA SER A 77 4.49 9.57 5.23
C SER A 77 5.22 10.61 6.09
N MET A 78 5.38 10.36 7.39
CA MET A 78 6.11 11.21 8.33
C MET A 78 7.60 10.85 8.39
N ALA A 79 7.97 9.66 7.90
CA ALA A 79 9.37 9.32 7.73
C ALA A 79 10.05 10.35 6.80
N VAL A 80 11.33 10.62 7.04
CA VAL A 80 12.12 11.48 6.15
C VAL A 80 12.63 10.68 4.94
N THR A 81 12.89 9.40 5.16
CA THR A 81 13.48 8.48 4.18
C THR A 81 12.50 7.36 3.82
N ASP A 82 12.68 6.84 2.61
CA ASP A 82 12.05 5.61 2.15
C ASP A 82 12.71 4.40 2.82
N ALA A 83 11.89 3.48 3.35
CA ALA A 83 12.38 2.36 4.16
C ALA A 83 13.16 1.31 3.35
N LEU A 84 12.88 1.19 2.05
CA LEU A 84 13.56 0.23 1.17
C LEU A 84 14.91 0.78 0.73
N THR A 85 14.93 2.00 0.22
CA THR A 85 16.08 2.58 -0.47
C THR A 85 16.95 3.47 0.40
N GLY A 86 16.43 3.96 1.53
CA GLY A 86 17.08 4.96 2.39
C GLY A 86 17.13 6.37 1.79
N ALA A 87 16.70 6.57 0.54
CA ALA A 87 16.60 7.88 -0.10
C ALA A 87 15.54 8.75 0.58
N PHE A 88 15.56 10.06 0.39
CA PHE A 88 14.47 10.91 0.86
C PHE A 88 13.16 10.45 0.26
N ASN A 89 12.13 10.29 1.11
CA ASN A 89 10.82 9.96 0.58
C ASN A 89 10.28 11.14 -0.22
N ARG A 90 9.26 10.87 -1.04
CA ARG A 90 8.66 11.87 -1.92
C ARG A 90 8.27 13.14 -1.17
N ARG A 91 7.66 13.01 0.01
CA ARG A 91 7.19 14.17 0.79
C ARG A 91 8.35 15.06 1.22
N HIS A 92 9.38 14.47 1.81
CA HIS A 92 10.54 15.21 2.28
C HIS A 92 11.31 15.83 1.11
N PHE A 93 11.44 15.11 -0.01
CA PHE A 93 12.04 15.63 -1.24
C PHE A 93 11.36 16.93 -1.71
N PHE A 94 10.03 16.99 -1.76
CA PHE A 94 9.33 18.21 -2.16
C PHE A 94 9.53 19.36 -1.16
N ILE A 95 9.42 19.08 0.15
CA ILE A 95 9.64 20.11 1.18
C ILE A 95 11.06 20.69 1.10
N ALA A 96 12.08 19.83 1.03
CA ALA A 96 13.47 20.25 0.92
C ALA A 96 13.78 20.92 -0.43
N GLY A 97 13.19 20.39 -1.51
CA GLY A 97 13.33 20.90 -2.87
C GLY A 97 12.74 22.30 -3.03
N GLU A 98 11.54 22.55 -2.50
CA GLU A 98 10.91 23.88 -2.49
C GLU A 98 11.78 24.91 -1.76
N HIS A 99 12.32 24.54 -0.59
CA HIS A 99 13.21 25.42 0.17
C HIS A 99 14.50 25.73 -0.61
N ARG A 100 15.14 24.72 -1.21
CA ARG A 100 16.35 24.88 -2.03
C ARG A 100 16.09 25.70 -3.29
N PHE A 101 14.98 25.45 -3.99
CA PHE A 101 14.63 26.19 -5.20
C PHE A 101 14.29 27.65 -4.90
N ALA A 102 13.58 27.93 -3.81
CA ALA A 102 13.31 29.29 -3.36
C ALA A 102 14.61 30.02 -2.97
N HIS A 103 15.57 29.33 -2.34
CA HIS A 103 16.88 29.89 -2.02
C HIS A 103 17.71 30.19 -3.28
N ALA A 104 17.84 29.23 -4.20
CA ALA A 104 18.54 29.42 -5.47
C ALA A 104 17.95 30.57 -6.28
N ARG A 105 16.61 30.68 -6.32
CA ARG A 105 15.91 31.80 -6.97
C ARG A 105 16.25 33.16 -6.35
N ARG A 106 16.36 33.24 -5.02
CA ARG A 106 16.74 34.49 -4.31
C ARG A 106 18.20 34.86 -4.54
N LEU A 107 19.08 33.88 -4.68
CA LEU A 107 20.52 34.09 -4.91
C LEU A 107 20.91 34.13 -6.40
N HIS A 108 19.94 34.02 -7.31
CA HIS A 108 20.18 33.90 -8.76
C HIS A 108 21.15 32.74 -9.12
N GLU A 109 21.12 31.66 -8.35
CA GLU A 109 21.90 30.46 -8.62
C GLU A 109 21.18 29.53 -9.60
N PRO A 110 21.91 28.88 -10.53
CA PRO A 110 21.33 27.89 -11.42
C PRO A 110 20.91 26.64 -10.63
N ALA A 111 19.66 26.22 -10.80
CA ALA A 111 19.12 24.99 -10.23
C ALA A 111 18.58 24.09 -11.35
N SER A 112 18.75 22.77 -11.21
CA SER A 112 18.22 21.77 -12.12
C SER A 112 17.53 20.65 -11.35
N LEU A 113 16.59 19.97 -12.02
CA LEU A 113 15.87 18.82 -11.48
C LEU A 113 15.99 17.65 -12.46
N LEU A 114 16.27 16.47 -11.93
CA LEU A 114 16.33 15.23 -12.69
C LEU A 114 15.27 14.26 -12.17
N LEU A 115 14.43 13.77 -13.07
CA LEU A 115 13.51 12.68 -12.81
C LEU A 115 14.05 11.43 -13.52
N LEU A 116 14.22 10.36 -12.76
CA LEU A 116 14.73 9.08 -13.23
C LEU A 116 13.65 8.02 -13.06
N ASP A 117 13.48 7.18 -14.07
CA ASP A 117 12.64 5.98 -14.00
C ASP A 117 13.50 4.77 -14.39
N VAL A 118 13.14 3.59 -13.87
CA VAL A 118 13.83 2.34 -14.20
C VAL A 118 13.06 1.67 -15.33
N ASP A 119 13.68 1.64 -16.51
CA ASP A 119 13.09 1.05 -17.71
C ASP A 119 12.72 -0.43 -17.47
N ASP A 120 11.54 -0.83 -17.98
CA ASP A 120 11.02 -2.19 -17.93
C ASP A 120 11.02 -2.85 -16.53
N PHE A 121 11.00 -2.06 -15.46
CA PHE A 121 11.09 -2.56 -14.08
C PHE A 121 10.05 -3.63 -13.75
N LYS A 122 8.83 -3.48 -14.27
CA LYS A 122 7.75 -4.45 -14.08
C LYS A 122 8.06 -5.80 -14.72
N ALA A 123 8.50 -5.83 -15.98
CA ALA A 123 8.84 -7.07 -16.67
C ALA A 123 10.02 -7.77 -15.98
N GLY A 124 11.01 -6.99 -15.51
CA GLY A 124 12.11 -7.50 -14.69
C GLY A 124 11.64 -8.15 -13.39
N ASN A 125 10.69 -7.52 -12.67
CA ASN A 125 10.08 -8.06 -11.46
C ASN A 125 9.26 -9.31 -11.72
N ASP A 126 8.49 -9.35 -12.81
CA ASP A 126 7.64 -10.48 -13.15
C ASP A 126 8.48 -11.72 -13.48
N LEU A 127 9.68 -11.53 -14.08
CA LEU A 127 10.61 -12.60 -14.43
C LEU A 127 11.46 -13.10 -13.25
N HIS A 128 11.91 -12.20 -12.36
CA HIS A 128 12.90 -12.53 -11.33
C HIS A 128 12.38 -12.44 -9.89
N GLY A 129 11.13 -12.01 -9.71
CA GLY A 129 10.50 -11.80 -8.42
C GLY A 129 10.84 -10.46 -7.77
N HIS A 130 9.95 -10.01 -6.89
CA HIS A 130 10.03 -8.70 -6.22
C HIS A 130 11.32 -8.49 -5.42
N ALA A 131 11.89 -9.55 -4.82
CA ALA A 131 13.12 -9.44 -4.05
C ALA A 131 14.33 -8.99 -4.90
N LEU A 132 14.37 -9.35 -6.18
CA LEU A 132 15.41 -8.84 -7.09
C LEU A 132 15.12 -7.38 -7.47
N GLY A 133 13.85 -7.04 -7.68
CA GLY A 133 13.40 -5.67 -7.90
C GLY A 133 13.83 -4.71 -6.79
N ASP A 134 13.61 -5.10 -5.54
CA ASP A 134 14.06 -4.38 -4.36
C ASP A 134 15.59 -4.20 -4.38
N ARG A 135 16.31 -5.27 -4.75
CA ARG A 135 17.72 -5.32 -5.20
C ARG A 135 18.12 -4.09 -6.03
N VAL A 136 17.44 -3.97 -7.16
CA VAL A 136 17.71 -2.96 -8.20
C VAL A 136 17.39 -1.56 -7.68
N LEU A 137 16.25 -1.36 -7.01
CA LEU A 137 15.87 -0.06 -6.46
C LEU A 137 16.88 0.45 -5.43
N ILE A 138 17.35 -0.42 -4.54
CA ILE A 138 18.41 -0.09 -3.56
C ILE A 138 19.69 0.34 -4.31
N ALA A 139 20.12 -0.43 -5.30
CA ALA A 139 21.34 -0.13 -6.05
C ALA A 139 21.25 1.19 -6.82
N VAL A 140 20.11 1.49 -7.44
CA VAL A 140 19.87 2.76 -8.14
C VAL A 140 19.93 3.92 -7.16
N ALA A 141 19.21 3.84 -6.03
CA ALA A 141 19.20 4.89 -5.01
C ALA A 141 20.61 5.15 -4.43
N GLN A 142 21.39 4.09 -4.19
CA GLN A 142 22.77 4.22 -3.74
C GLN A 142 23.65 4.93 -4.77
N ARG A 143 23.51 4.63 -6.07
CA ARG A 143 24.26 5.33 -7.13
C ARG A 143 23.87 6.81 -7.23
N CYS A 144 22.60 7.15 -7.02
CA CYS A 144 22.12 8.54 -7.06
C CYS A 144 22.54 9.36 -5.83
N THR A 145 22.80 8.71 -4.69
CA THR A 145 23.22 9.40 -3.44
C THR A 145 24.73 9.53 -3.31
N GLN A 146 25.51 8.84 -4.14
CA GLN A 146 26.95 9.02 -4.19
C GLN A 146 27.32 10.41 -4.72
N PRO A 147 28.31 11.09 -4.10
CA PRO A 147 28.80 12.37 -4.60
C PRO A 147 29.47 12.18 -5.96
N ALA A 148 28.73 12.46 -7.02
CA ALA A 148 29.27 12.43 -8.37
C ALA A 148 30.15 13.68 -8.63
N PRO A 149 31.30 13.53 -9.30
CA PRO A 149 32.18 14.65 -9.60
C PRO A 149 31.46 15.69 -10.47
N ARG A 150 31.77 16.98 -10.25
CA ARG A 150 31.15 18.12 -10.96
C ARG A 150 31.24 18.05 -12.49
N SER A 151 32.14 17.23 -13.05
CA SER A 151 32.26 16.98 -14.48
C SER A 151 31.09 16.19 -15.07
N VAL A 152 30.46 15.30 -14.29
CA VAL A 152 29.36 14.42 -14.75
C VAL A 152 28.07 15.20 -14.94
N TRP A 153 27.82 16.21 -14.11
CA TRP A 153 26.59 17.02 -14.15
C TRP A 153 26.68 18.22 -15.10
N ARG A 154 27.78 18.38 -15.84
CA ARG A 154 27.94 19.48 -16.80
C ARG A 154 27.29 19.08 -18.13
N LEU A 155 25.98 19.26 -18.22
CA LEU A 155 25.26 19.12 -19.49
C LEU A 155 25.71 20.24 -20.44
N PRO A 156 26.24 19.93 -21.64
CA PRO A 156 26.85 20.93 -22.54
C PRO A 156 25.88 21.97 -23.11
N HIS A 157 24.57 21.91 -22.82
CA HIS A 157 23.55 22.73 -23.48
C HIS A 157 22.56 23.48 -22.56
N PHE A 158 22.81 23.60 -21.25
CA PHE A 158 21.91 24.33 -20.35
C PHE A 158 22.19 25.85 -20.34
N HIS A 159 21.88 26.55 -21.45
CA HIS A 159 22.10 27.99 -21.60
C HIS A 159 20.83 28.84 -21.76
N ARG A 160 19.63 28.32 -21.46
CA ARG A 160 18.42 29.16 -21.42
C ARG A 160 17.93 29.36 -19.98
N PRO A 161 17.88 30.61 -19.48
CA PRO A 161 17.22 30.88 -18.22
C PRO A 161 15.72 30.59 -18.39
N VAL A 162 15.16 29.74 -17.53
CA VAL A 162 13.73 29.46 -17.48
C VAL A 162 13.04 30.67 -16.83
N HIS A 163 12.88 31.74 -17.60
CA HIS A 163 11.94 32.81 -17.31
C HIS A 163 10.62 32.49 -18.04
N SER A 164 9.67 31.87 -17.34
CA SER A 164 8.22 32.15 -17.46
C SER A 164 7.41 31.09 -16.71
N ALA A 165 6.94 31.45 -15.52
CA ALA A 165 5.71 30.88 -15.00
C ALA A 165 4.55 31.52 -15.80
N SER A 166 4.22 30.93 -16.95
CA SER A 166 3.01 31.26 -17.68
C SER A 166 1.84 30.58 -16.99
N ALA A 167 1.05 31.36 -16.25
CA ALA A 167 -0.27 30.97 -15.79
C ALA A 167 -1.12 30.56 -17.00
N CYS A 168 -1.33 29.25 -17.19
CA CYS A 168 -2.37 28.77 -18.09
C CYS A 168 -3.67 28.74 -17.30
N ARG A 169 -4.42 29.84 -17.41
CA ARG A 169 -5.88 29.82 -17.27
C ARG A 169 -6.43 28.97 -18.41
N LEU A 170 -7.24 27.97 -18.07
CA LEU A 170 -8.51 27.62 -18.71
C LEU A 170 -9.28 26.70 -17.74
#